data_AF-A0A1B6J2A2-F1
#
_entry.id   AF-A0A1B6J2A2-F1
#
_cell.length_a   1.000
_cell.length_b   1.000
_cell.length_c   1.000
_cell.angle_alpha   90.00
_cell.angle_beta   90.00
_cell.angle_gamma   90.00
#
_symmetry.space_group_name_H-M   'P 1'
#
loop_
_entity.id
_entity.type
_entity.pdbx_description
1 polymer ?
#
loop_
_entity_poly.entity_id
_entity_poly.type
_entity_poly.pdbx_seq_one_letter_code
_entity_poly.pdbx_strand_id
1 'polypeptide(L)'
;PKFRIEQEESLLRLQREIGSNLTRMLEYSLPYTSLDAGSLTLNTSIGSMWMDTYTLWESIVNPELEGLKIPSWVPEIYPQPIVSLIVDTYKAGIAGSDTMIRLMSG
;
A
#
# COMPACT_ATOMS: atom_id res chain seq x y z
N PRO A 1 -8.30 -24.98 -0.92
CA PRO A 1 -6.91 -25.43 -0.66
C PRO A 1 -5.88 -24.82 -1.62
N LYS A 2 -6.04 -24.97 -2.94
CA LYS A 2 -5.11 -24.46 -3.96
C LYS A 2 -4.99 -22.92 -3.95
N PHE A 3 -6.12 -22.20 -4.00
CA PHE A 3 -6.12 -20.74 -4.01
C PHE A 3 -5.51 -20.11 -2.75
N ARG A 4 -5.71 -20.71 -1.57
CA ARG A 4 -5.09 -20.23 -0.32
C ARG A 4 -3.57 -20.33 -0.36
N ILE A 5 -3.03 -21.44 -0.88
CA ILE A 5 -1.58 -21.64 -1.04
C ILE A 5 -1.03 -20.61 -2.04
N GLU A 6 -1.70 -20.41 -3.17
CA GLU A 6 -1.29 -19.43 -4.18
C GLU A 6 -1.31 -17.99 -3.63
N GLN A 7 -2.28 -17.67 -2.78
CA GLN A 7 -2.35 -16.37 -2.09
C GLN A 7 -1.18 -16.21 -1.09
N GLU A 8 -0.92 -17.21 -0.26
CA GLU A 8 0.20 -17.18 0.70
C GLU A 8 1.55 -16.99 -0.04
N GLU A 9 1.76 -17.69 -1.15
CA GLU A 9 2.96 -17.52 -1.99
C GLU A 9 3.02 -16.13 -2.66
N SER A 10 1.88 -15.59 -3.08
CA SER A 10 1.77 -14.24 -3.64
C SER A 10 2.20 -13.18 -2.62
N LEU A 11 1.68 -13.27 -1.39
CA LEU A 11 2.04 -12.37 -0.29
C LEU A 11 3.51 -12.49 0.11
N LEU A 12 4.06 -13.70 0.15
CA LEU A 12 5.49 -13.94 0.44
C LEU A 12 6.42 -13.42 -0.67
N ARG A 13 5.98 -13.43 -1.93
CA ARG A 13 6.72 -12.80 -3.04
C ARG A 13 6.67 -11.28 -2.90
N LEU A 14 5.49 -10.72 -2.70
CA LEU A 14 5.29 -9.29 -2.49
C LEU A 14 6.17 -8.75 -1.36
N GLN A 15 6.18 -9.43 -0.21
CA GLN A 15 7.00 -8.98 0.92
C GLN A 15 8.50 -8.97 0.59
N ARG A 16 8.99 -9.92 -0.20
CA ARG A 16 10.39 -9.98 -0.63
C ARG A 16 10.73 -8.94 -1.69
N GLU A 17 9.84 -8.72 -2.65
CA GLU A 17 10.10 -7.88 -3.83
C GLU A 17 9.81 -6.39 -3.56
N ILE A 18 8.79 -6.10 -2.75
CA ILE A 18 8.17 -4.77 -2.63
C ILE A 18 8.21 -4.25 -1.20
N GLY A 19 8.35 -5.15 -0.21
CA GLY A 19 8.35 -4.79 1.20
C GLY A 19 9.36 -3.68 1.55
N SER A 20 10.60 -3.76 1.06
CA SER A 20 11.62 -2.73 1.31
C SER A 20 11.28 -1.38 0.69
N ASN A 21 10.67 -1.36 -0.51
CA ASN A 21 10.25 -0.13 -1.18
C ASN A 21 9.06 0.51 -0.47
N LEU A 22 8.09 -0.30 -0.02
CA LEU A 22 6.97 0.15 0.81
C LEU A 22 7.47 0.74 2.13
N THR A 23 8.33 0.00 2.85
CA THR A 23 8.91 0.47 4.11
C THR A 23 9.62 1.81 3.90
N ARG A 24 10.51 1.92 2.91
CA ARG A 24 11.26 3.15 2.66
C ARG A 24 10.36 4.35 2.33
N MET A 25 9.32 4.16 1.52
CA MET A 25 8.38 5.22 1.17
C MET A 25 7.55 5.65 2.39
N LEU A 26 7.10 4.70 3.20
CA LEU A 26 6.36 4.98 4.43
C LEU A 26 7.25 5.67 5.48
N GLU A 27 8.52 5.27 5.60
CA GLU A 27 9.51 5.91 6.48
C GLU A 27 9.76 7.36 6.07
N TYR A 28 9.90 7.61 4.77
CA TYR A 28 10.00 8.97 4.24
C TYR A 28 8.77 9.83 4.58
N SER A 29 7.58 9.22 4.50
CA SER A 29 6.30 9.93 4.68
C SER A 29 5.96 10.16 6.16
N LEU A 30 6.52 9.34 7.06
CA LEU A 30 6.18 9.30 8.49
C LEU A 30 6.21 10.66 9.20
N PRO A 31 7.22 11.52 8.98
CA PRO A 31 7.28 12.83 9.64
C PRO A 31 6.16 13.79 9.23
N TYR A 32 5.46 13.50 8.13
CA TYR A 32 4.45 14.38 7.53
C TYR A 32 3.01 13.92 7.74
N THR A 33 2.79 12.65 8.10
CA THR A 33 1.47 12.00 7.97
C THR A 33 0.88 11.50 9.29
N SER A 34 1.68 11.42 10.35
CA SER A 34 1.25 10.86 11.65
C SER A 34 0.67 9.44 11.56
N LEU A 35 1.06 8.65 10.55
CA LEU A 35 0.65 7.24 10.37
C LEU A 35 1.04 6.34 11.57
N ASP A 36 1.98 6.81 12.37
CA ASP A 36 2.56 6.20 13.57
C ASP A 36 1.81 6.51 14.89
N ALA A 37 0.70 7.26 14.83
CA ALA A 37 0.05 7.87 16.01
C ALA A 37 1.03 8.67 16.91
N GLY A 38 2.09 9.23 16.33
CA GLY A 38 3.12 10.02 17.01
C GLY A 38 4.28 9.22 17.62
N SER A 39 4.38 7.91 17.36
CA SER A 39 5.47 7.05 17.88
C SER A 39 6.74 7.02 17.02
N LEU A 40 6.69 7.57 15.81
CA LEU A 40 7.65 7.47 14.70
C LEU A 40 8.08 6.03 14.39
N THR A 41 7.18 5.07 14.64
CA THR A 41 7.41 3.65 14.33
C THR A 41 6.35 3.14 13.37
N LEU A 42 6.79 2.45 12.32
CA LEU A 42 5.92 1.82 11.34
C LEU A 42 5.56 0.40 11.77
N ASN A 43 4.31 0.03 11.56
CA ASN A 43 3.90 -1.36 11.58
C ASN A 43 4.27 -2.00 10.23
N THR A 44 5.32 -2.81 10.25
CA THR A 44 5.87 -3.46 9.04
C THR A 44 5.14 -4.75 8.65
N SER A 45 4.00 -5.06 9.28
CA SER A 45 3.14 -6.13 8.76
C SER A 45 2.59 -5.74 7.39
N ILE A 46 2.55 -6.68 6.45
CA ILE A 46 2.14 -6.40 5.06
C ILE A 46 0.72 -5.83 4.98
N GLY A 47 -0.18 -6.30 5.85
CA GLY A 47 -1.54 -5.78 5.93
C GLY A 47 -1.60 -4.32 6.40
N SER A 48 -0.77 -3.93 7.38
CA SER A 48 -0.69 -2.53 7.82
C SER A 48 -0.05 -1.67 6.74
N MET A 49 1.10 -2.06 6.21
CA MET A 49 1.79 -1.30 5.16
C MET A 49 0.91 -1.08 3.93
N TRP A 50 0.07 -2.07 3.58
CA TRP A 50 -0.92 -1.91 2.52
C TRP A 50 -1.95 -0.83 2.85
N MET A 51 -2.57 -0.90 4.02
CA MET A 51 -3.56 0.09 4.47
C MET A 51 -2.97 1.49 4.57
N ASP A 52 -1.76 1.61 5.12
CA ASP A 52 -1.06 2.89 5.29
C ASP A 52 -0.73 3.50 3.93
N THR A 53 -0.23 2.68 3.00
CA THR A 53 0.08 3.11 1.62
C THR A 53 -1.18 3.53 0.87
N TYR A 54 -2.26 2.75 0.99
CA TYR A 54 -3.55 3.06 0.37
C TYR A 54 -4.13 4.38 0.89
N THR A 55 -4.16 4.54 2.21
CA THR A 55 -4.65 5.75 2.88
C THR A 55 -3.84 6.98 2.47
N LEU A 56 -2.51 6.85 2.41
CA LEU A 56 -1.60 7.91 1.99
C LEU A 56 -1.88 8.35 0.55
N TRP A 57 -2.05 7.41 -0.37
CA TRP A 57 -2.33 7.71 -1.77
C TRP A 57 -3.70 8.34 -1.98
N GLU A 58 -4.76 7.82 -1.36
CA GLU A 58 -6.09 8.44 -1.44
C GLU A 58 -6.08 9.87 -0.90
N SER A 59 -5.30 10.12 0.15
CA SER A 59 -5.11 11.46 0.74
C SER A 59 -4.33 12.42 -0.15
N ILE A 60 -3.70 11.93 -1.22
CA ILE A 60 -2.96 12.74 -2.20
C ILE A 60 -3.78 12.92 -3.48
N VAL A 61 -4.27 11.82 -4.06
CA VAL A 61 -4.93 11.82 -5.37
C VAL A 61 -6.28 12.54 -5.31
N ASN A 62 -7.06 12.36 -4.23
CA ASN A 62 -8.38 12.97 -4.14
C ASN A 62 -8.28 14.51 -4.05
N PRO A 63 -7.43 15.10 -3.19
CA PRO A 63 -7.20 16.53 -3.20
C PRO A 63 -6.67 17.07 -4.54
N GLU A 64 -5.74 16.36 -5.20
CA GLU A 64 -5.21 16.79 -6.50
C GLU A 64 -6.32 16.83 -7.57
N LEU A 65 -7.18 15.81 -7.63
CA LEU A 65 -8.30 15.74 -8.58
C LEU A 65 -9.32 16.87 -8.37
N GLU A 66 -9.49 17.33 -7.13
CA GLU A 66 -10.31 18.49 -6.77
C GLU A 66 -9.60 19.84 -6.98
N GLY A 67 -8.36 19.84 -7.50
CA GLY A 67 -7.58 21.06 -7.74
C GLY A 67 -7.01 21.70 -6.46
N LEU A 68 -6.95 20.96 -5.36
CA LEU A 68 -6.34 21.43 -4.11
C LEU A 68 -4.80 21.40 -4.20
N LYS A 69 -4.16 22.27 -3.41
CA LYS A 69 -2.70 22.29 -3.32
C LYS A 69 -2.19 21.08 -2.56
N ILE A 70 -1.32 20.30 -3.21
CA ILE A 70 -0.57 19.23 -2.57
C ILE A 70 0.62 19.79 -1.76
N PRO A 71 0.95 19.18 -0.60
CA PRO A 71 2.12 19.55 0.18
C PRO A 71 3.44 19.39 -0.59
N SER A 72 4.44 20.21 -0.24
CA SER A 72 5.75 20.23 -0.92
C SER A 72 6.57 18.94 -0.83
N TRP A 73 6.27 18.05 0.12
CA TRP A 73 6.94 16.75 0.27
C TRP A 73 6.33 15.65 -0.63
N VAL A 74 5.11 15.85 -1.12
CA VAL A 74 4.37 14.85 -1.92
C VAL A 74 5.05 14.49 -3.26
N PRO A 75 5.68 15.43 -4.01
CA PRO A 75 6.33 15.10 -5.28
C PRO A 75 7.44 14.05 -5.21
N GLU A 76 8.01 13.79 -4.03
CA GLU A 76 9.01 12.72 -3.83
C GLU A 76 8.39 11.32 -3.86
N ILE A 77 7.08 11.21 -3.67
CA ILE A 77 6.39 9.91 -3.62
C ILE A 77 5.24 9.75 -4.61
N TYR A 78 4.71 10.85 -5.15
CA TYR A 78 3.56 10.88 -6.05
C TYR A 78 3.89 11.65 -7.33
N PRO A 79 3.51 11.14 -8.52
CA PRO A 79 2.70 9.94 -8.76
C PRO A 79 3.45 8.62 -8.56
N GLN A 80 4.79 8.63 -8.64
CA GLN A 80 5.62 7.45 -8.39
C GLN A 80 6.56 7.70 -7.21
N PRO A 81 6.86 6.67 -6.40
CA PRO A 81 6.56 5.26 -6.63
C PRO A 81 5.21 4.80 -6.06
N ILE A 82 4.45 5.65 -5.35
CA ILE A 82 3.28 5.21 -4.59
C ILE A 82 2.23 4.50 -5.44
N VAL A 83 1.99 4.96 -6.67
CA VAL A 83 1.02 4.34 -7.58
C VAL A 83 1.46 2.92 -7.96
N SER A 84 2.72 2.70 -8.33
CA SER A 84 3.21 1.35 -8.63
C SER A 84 3.11 0.42 -7.42
N LEU A 85 3.48 0.92 -6.24
CA LEU A 85 3.49 0.14 -5.00
C LEU A 85 2.07 -0.28 -4.61
N ILE A 86 1.06 0.59 -4.78
CA ILE A 86 -0.34 0.24 -4.54
C ILE A 86 -0.83 -0.81 -5.50
N VAL A 87 -0.55 -0.64 -6.79
CA VAL A 87 -1.01 -1.59 -7.82
C VAL A 87 -0.47 -2.99 -7.52
N ASP A 88 0.81 -3.10 -7.17
CA ASP A 88 1.42 -4.40 -6.91
C ASP A 88 0.94 -5.01 -5.59
N THR A 89 0.80 -4.19 -4.54
CA THR A 89 0.25 -4.63 -3.25
C THR A 89 -1.20 -5.09 -3.38
N TYR A 90 -2.01 -4.37 -4.16
CA TYR A 90 -3.41 -4.71 -4.44
C TYR A 90 -3.53 -6.03 -5.20
N LYS A 91 -2.76 -6.22 -6.28
CA LYS A 91 -2.72 -7.48 -7.05
C LYS A 91 -2.41 -8.66 -6.14
N ALA A 92 -1.38 -8.52 -5.30
CA ALA A 92 -0.95 -9.58 -4.42
C ALA A 92 -1.97 -9.91 -3.32
N GLY A 93 -2.68 -8.90 -2.80
CA GLY A 93 -3.72 -9.08 -1.78
C GLY A 93 -5.00 -9.74 -2.32
N ILE A 94 -5.40 -9.42 -3.55
CA ILE A 94 -6.64 -9.94 -4.15
C ILE A 94 -6.45 -11.31 -4.80
N ALA A 95 -5.32 -11.56 -5.48
CA ALA A 95 -5.11 -12.80 -6.21
C ALA A 95 -5.16 -14.02 -5.27
N GLY A 96 -6.08 -14.95 -5.52
CA GLY A 96 -6.26 -16.15 -4.71
C GLY A 96 -6.98 -15.93 -3.38
N SER A 97 -7.40 -14.70 -3.08
CA SER A 97 -8.12 -14.38 -1.84
C SER A 97 -9.52 -14.98 -1.76
N ASP A 98 -10.01 -15.24 -0.54
CA ASP A 98 -11.40 -15.64 -0.31
C ASP A 98 -12.39 -14.61 -0.88
N THR A 99 -12.05 -13.32 -0.87
CA THR A 99 -12.85 -12.26 -1.49
C THR A 99 -12.95 -12.47 -3.00
N MET A 100 -11.83 -12.67 -3.69
CA MET A 100 -11.81 -12.97 -5.12
C MET A 100 -12.61 -14.24 -5.42
N ILE A 101 -12.38 -15.32 -4.67
CA ILE A 101 -13.07 -16.60 -4.88
C ILE A 101 -14.58 -16.42 -4.72
N ARG A 102 -15.04 -15.77 -3.65
CA ARG A 102 -16.46 -15.51 -3.41
C ARG A 102 -17.07 -14.70 -4.54
N LEU A 103 -16.47 -13.57 -4.90
CA LEU A 103 -16.98 -12.71 -5.97
C LEU A 103 -16.99 -13.40 -7.34
N MET A 104 -16.01 -14.26 -7.62
CA MET A 104 -15.93 -15.02 -8.87
C MET A 104 -16.84 -16.25 -8.90
N SER A 105 -17.31 -16.73 -7.74
CA SER A 105 -18.18 -17.90 -7.64
C SER A 105 -19.68 -17.57 -7.74
N GLY A 106 -20.04 -16.28 -7.66
CA GLY A 106 -21.43 -15.80 -7.64
C GLY A 106 -22.04 -15.81 -6.23
#